data_AF-A0A9P6XQW1-F1
#
_entry.id   AF-A0A9P6XQW1-F1
#
_cell.length_a   1.000
_cell.length_b   1.000
_cell.length_c   1.000
_cell.angle_alpha   90.00
_cell.angle_beta   90.00
_cell.angle_gamma   90.00
#
_symmetry.space_group_name_H-M   'P 1'
#
loop_
_entity.id
_entity.type
_entity.pdbx_description
1 polymer ?
#
loop_
_entity_poly.entity_id
_entity_poly.type
_entity_poly.pdbx_seq_one_letter_code
_entity_poly.pdbx_strand_id
1 'polypeptide(L)'
;MAMLPLTQEPRIPTTLLSRAQRSPSLHRAALAVVRRLQAAGAALAWAGGYALRIQGDLAAARPWLNGALAALSACLLAMHLSGLWFGYWIRQGPLQLTHIALLLWSCLMFLAFNLVA
;
A
#
# COMPACT_ATOMS: atom_id res chain seq x y z
N MET A 1 -13.28 7.72 3.72
CA MET A 1 -13.92 7.59 2.41
C MET A 1 -15.43 7.48 2.63
N ALA A 2 -16.25 8.18 1.85
CA ALA A 2 -17.70 8.28 2.10
C ALA A 2 -18.52 7.07 1.58
N MET A 3 -17.88 5.93 1.25
CA MET A 3 -18.55 4.72 0.75
C MET A 3 -19.46 4.95 -0.48
N LEU A 4 -19.15 5.97 -1.30
CA LEU A 4 -19.92 6.38 -2.48
C LEU A 4 -20.29 5.22 -3.43
N PRO A 5 -19.42 4.23 -3.72
CA PRO A 5 -19.78 3.11 -4.60
C PRO A 5 -20.98 2.28 -4.12
N LEU A 6 -21.22 2.22 -2.80
CA LEU A 6 -22.36 1.49 -2.23
C LEU A 6 -23.68 2.25 -2.40
N THR A 7 -23.61 3.55 -2.72
CA THR A 7 -24.78 4.39 -2.99
C THR A 7 -25.14 4.48 -4.48
N GLN A 8 -24.29 3.95 -5.37
CA GLN A 8 -24.56 3.90 -6.81
C GLN A 8 -25.65 2.87 -7.13
N GLU A 9 -26.50 3.19 -8.10
CA GLU A 9 -27.51 2.24 -8.57
C GLU A 9 -26.87 1.06 -9.34
N PRO A 10 -27.45 -0.15 -9.30
CA PRO A 10 -28.52 -0.57 -8.39
C PRO A 10 -28.04 -0.59 -6.92
N ARG A 11 -28.78 0.08 -6.04
CA ARG A 11 -28.39 0.21 -4.63
C ARG A 11 -28.41 -1.15 -3.94
N ILE A 12 -27.32 -1.48 -3.25
CA ILE A 12 -27.24 -2.70 -2.44
C ILE A 12 -27.64 -2.35 -1.01
N PRO A 13 -28.76 -2.86 -0.47
CA PRO A 13 -29.10 -2.66 0.93
C PRO A 13 -28.06 -3.36 1.81
N THR A 14 -27.29 -2.58 2.57
CA THR A 14 -26.19 -3.09 3.39
C THR A 14 -26.03 -2.29 4.67
N THR A 15 -25.70 -2.98 5.76
CA THR A 15 -25.37 -2.36 7.05
C THR A 15 -24.01 -1.66 7.03
N LEU A 16 -23.19 -1.89 5.99
CA LEU A 16 -21.85 -1.31 5.86
C LEU A 16 -21.87 0.23 5.86
N LEU A 17 -22.93 0.86 5.34
CA LEU A 17 -23.07 2.32 5.32
C LEU A 17 -23.02 2.96 6.73
N SER A 18 -23.32 2.20 7.79
CA SER A 18 -23.16 2.67 9.19
C SER A 18 -21.71 3.02 9.54
N ARG A 19 -20.73 2.46 8.83
CA ARG A 19 -19.29 2.65 9.02
C ARG A 19 -18.72 3.78 8.15
N ALA A 20 -19.58 4.51 7.42
CA ALA A 20 -19.16 5.56 6.52
C ALA A 20 -18.49 6.71 7.28
N GLN A 21 -17.26 7.05 6.88
CA GLN A 21 -16.52 8.15 7.47
C GLN A 21 -16.77 9.43 6.65
N ARG A 22 -17.32 10.46 7.31
CA ARG A 22 -17.67 11.75 6.68
C ARG A 22 -16.72 12.89 7.06
N SER A 23 -15.88 12.69 8.09
CA SER A 23 -14.97 13.74 8.57
C SER A 23 -13.86 14.06 7.56
N PRO A 24 -13.76 15.31 7.06
CA PRO A 24 -12.70 15.70 6.14
C PRO A 24 -11.31 15.70 6.79
N SER A 25 -11.22 15.96 8.10
CA SER A 25 -9.94 15.94 8.81
C SER A 25 -9.36 14.53 8.89
N LEU A 26 -10.19 13.52 9.14
CA LEU A 26 -9.77 12.12 9.13
C LEU A 26 -9.33 11.65 7.75
N HIS A 27 -9.96 12.13 6.67
CA HIS A 27 -9.50 11.86 5.31
C HIS A 27 -8.12 12.47 5.04
N ARG A 28 -7.90 13.72 5.43
CA ARG A 28 -6.60 14.38 5.29
C ARG A 28 -5.53 13.69 6.13
N ALA A 29 -5.85 13.28 7.35
CA ALA A 29 -4.93 12.55 8.22
C ALA A 29 -4.53 11.21 7.60
N ALA A 30 -5.49 10.43 7.10
CA ALA A 30 -5.23 9.16 6.41
C ALA A 30 -4.34 9.36 5.17
N LEU A 31 -4.65 10.36 4.33
CA LEU A 31 -3.84 10.69 3.16
C LEU A 31 -2.41 11.10 3.56
N ALA A 32 -2.26 11.89 4.63
CA ALA A 32 -0.95 12.30 5.13
C ALA A 32 -0.13 11.11 5.66
N VAL A 33 -0.77 10.09 6.24
CA VAL A 33 -0.09 8.85 6.66
C VAL A 33 0.40 8.06 5.44
N VAL A 34 -0.48 7.81 4.47
CA VAL A 34 -0.16 7.08 3.24
C VAL A 34 0.97 7.78 2.47
N ARG A 35 0.87 9.10 2.29
CA ARG A 35 1.87 9.89 1.59
C ARG A 35 3.23 9.86 2.30
N ARG A 36 3.26 9.89 3.63
CA ARG A 36 4.51 9.77 4.41
C ARG A 36 5.16 8.40 4.23
N LEU A 37 4.37 7.32 4.27
CA LEU A 37 4.87 5.97 3.99
C LEU A 37 5.43 5.85 2.57
N GLN A 38 4.71 6.39 1.58
CA GLN A 38 5.16 6.39 0.18
C GLN A 38 6.45 7.20 -0.01
N ALA A 39 6.55 8.39 0.59
CA ALA A 39 7.75 9.22 0.51
C ALA A 39 8.95 8.54 1.18
N ALA A 40 8.75 7.94 2.35
CA ALA A 40 9.80 7.17 3.03
C ALA A 40 10.24 5.95 2.19
N GLY A 41 9.29 5.18 1.67
CA GLY A 41 9.59 4.04 0.79
C GLY A 41 10.34 4.45 -0.47
N ALA A 42 9.95 5.55 -1.11
CA ALA A 42 10.65 6.08 -2.29
C ALA A 42 12.07 6.53 -1.96
N ALA A 43 12.28 7.22 -0.84
CA ALA A 43 13.62 7.63 -0.40
C ALA A 43 14.53 6.43 -0.12
N LEU A 44 14.00 5.40 0.57
CA LEU A 44 14.72 4.16 0.85
C LEU A 44 15.04 3.39 -0.45
N ALA A 45 14.10 3.35 -1.40
CA ALA A 45 14.32 2.71 -2.70
C ALA A 45 15.42 3.43 -3.50
N TRP A 46 15.43 4.77 -3.48
CA TRP A 46 16.50 5.54 -4.12
C TRP A 46 17.85 5.34 -3.45
N ALA A 47 17.92 5.35 -2.12
CA ALA A 47 19.15 5.08 -1.39
C ALA A 47 19.70 3.68 -1.70
N GLY A 48 18.84 2.66 -1.69
CA GLY A 48 19.21 1.30 -2.05
C GLY A 48 19.63 1.15 -3.51
N GLY A 49 18.91 1.80 -4.44
CA GLY A 49 19.27 1.82 -5.86
C GLY A 49 20.60 2.53 -6.12
N TYR A 50 20.88 3.62 -5.40
CA TYR A 50 22.17 4.31 -5.46
C TYR A 50 23.31 3.43 -4.96
N ALA A 51 23.15 2.79 -3.80
CA ALA A 51 24.13 1.85 -3.26
C ALA A 51 24.40 0.71 -4.25
N LEU A 52 23.33 0.10 -4.81
CA LEU A 52 23.47 -1.00 -5.75
C LEU A 52 24.16 -0.59 -7.05
N ARG A 53 23.80 0.57 -7.62
CA ARG A 53 24.27 0.98 -8.95
C ARG A 53 25.65 1.65 -8.92
N ILE A 54 25.97 2.41 -7.88
CA ILE A 54 27.21 3.18 -7.80
C ILE A 54 28.27 2.45 -6.98
N GLN A 55 27.88 1.83 -5.86
CA GLN A 55 28.82 1.11 -5.00
C GLN A 55 28.97 -0.37 -5.41
N GLY A 56 28.01 -0.89 -6.20
CA GLY A 56 28.07 -2.26 -6.72
C GLY A 56 27.83 -3.35 -5.66
N ASP A 57 27.43 -2.97 -4.45
CA ASP A 57 27.31 -3.87 -3.32
C ASP A 57 25.83 -4.06 -2.91
N LEU A 58 25.34 -5.29 -3.11
CA LEU A 58 24.02 -5.69 -2.66
C LEU A 58 23.93 -5.72 -1.12
N ALA A 59 25.01 -6.07 -0.41
CA ALA A 59 25.00 -6.11 1.05
C ALA A 59 24.77 -4.72 1.64
N ALA A 60 25.43 -3.69 1.11
CA ALA A 60 25.18 -2.29 1.47
C ALA A 60 23.78 -1.80 1.06
N ALA A 61 23.23 -2.27 -0.07
CA ALA A 61 21.91 -1.87 -0.56
C ALA A 61 20.74 -2.55 0.18
N ARG A 62 20.90 -3.79 0.63
CA ARG A 62 19.88 -4.64 1.29
C ARG A 62 19.06 -3.92 2.36
N PRO A 63 19.62 -3.24 3.38
CA PRO A 63 18.82 -2.61 4.42
C PRO A 63 17.89 -1.52 3.86
N TRP A 64 18.36 -0.74 2.89
CA TRP A 64 17.57 0.31 2.24
C TRP A 64 16.44 -0.29 1.39
N LEU A 65 16.76 -1.31 0.59
CA LEU A 65 15.78 -2.00 -0.27
C LEU A 65 14.72 -2.72 0.57
N ASN A 66 15.11 -3.42 1.64
CA ASN A 66 14.17 -4.05 2.57
C ASN A 66 13.31 -3.02 3.30
N GLY A 67 13.88 -1.87 3.69
CA GLY A 67 13.12 -0.76 4.25
C GLY A 67 12.07 -0.20 3.28
N ALA A 68 12.42 -0.08 1.99
CA ALA A 68 11.49 0.35 0.95
C ALA A 68 10.33 -0.65 0.77
N LEU A 69 10.64 -1.94 0.72
CA LEU A 69 9.64 -3.02 0.65
C LEU A 69 8.76 -3.06 1.89
N ALA A 70 9.30 -2.80 3.08
CA ALA A 70 8.54 -2.70 4.31
C ALA A 70 7.55 -1.53 4.27
N ALA A 71 7.98 -0.35 3.81
CA ALA A 71 7.10 0.82 3.65
C ALA A 71 5.98 0.56 2.63
N LEU A 72 6.30 -0.08 1.49
CA LEU A 72 5.32 -0.48 0.49
C LEU A 72 4.31 -1.49 1.07
N SER A 73 4.79 -2.51 1.77
CA SER A 73 3.96 -3.54 2.39
C SER A 73 3.05 -2.97 3.48
N ALA A 74 3.55 -2.04 4.29
CA ALA A 74 2.76 -1.31 5.29
C ALA A 74 1.65 -0.47 4.63
N CYS A 75 1.96 0.18 3.50
CA CYS A 75 0.97 0.92 2.72
C CYS A 75 -0.12 -0.01 2.16
N LEU A 76 0.27 -1.15 1.58
CA LEU A 76 -0.66 -2.15 1.04
C LEU A 76 -1.54 -2.75 2.14
N LEU A 77 -0.97 -3.07 3.31
CA LEU A 77 -1.71 -3.52 4.48
C LEU A 77 -2.75 -2.49 4.91
N ALA A 78 -2.36 -1.21 5.02
CA ALA A 78 -3.28 -0.13 5.36
C ALA A 78 -4.42 -0.01 4.33
N MET A 79 -4.12 -0.18 3.03
CA MET A 79 -5.14 -0.18 1.96
C MET A 79 -6.07 -1.38 2.05
N HIS A 80 -5.56 -2.58 2.38
CA HIS A 80 -6.39 -3.78 2.55
C HIS A 80 -7.28 -3.68 3.80
N LEU A 81 -6.75 -3.26 4.96
CA LEU A 81 -7.54 -3.07 6.17
C LEU A 81 -8.63 -2.00 5.97
N SER A 82 -8.27 -0.89 5.35
CA SER A 82 -9.23 0.17 5.01
C SER A 82 -10.26 -0.33 4.01
N GLY A 83 -9.82 -1.06 2.98
CA GLY A 83 -10.70 -1.67 2.01
C GLY A 83 -11.71 -2.61 2.66
N LEU A 84 -11.25 -3.46 3.59
CA LEU A 84 -12.11 -4.38 4.32
C LEU A 84 -13.15 -3.63 5.17
N TRP A 85 -12.74 -2.55 5.83
CA TRP A 85 -13.68 -1.69 6.55
C TRP A 85 -14.73 -1.06 5.62
N PHE A 86 -14.30 -0.59 4.45
CA PHE A 86 -15.16 0.13 3.51
C PHE A 86 -15.95 -0.76 2.54
N GLY A 87 -15.82 -2.08 2.64
CA GLY A 87 -16.49 -3.03 1.75
C GLY A 87 -15.95 -2.98 0.32
N TYR A 88 -14.65 -2.71 0.12
CA TYR A 88 -14.07 -2.49 -1.20
C TYR A 88 -14.11 -3.72 -2.13
N TRP A 89 -14.30 -4.92 -1.59
CA TRP A 89 -14.61 -6.11 -2.38
C TRP A 89 -15.93 -5.95 -3.17
N ILE A 90 -16.78 -5.02 -2.76
CA ILE A 90 -17.99 -4.60 -3.48
C ILE A 90 -17.60 -3.49 -4.44
N ARG A 91 -17.66 -3.79 -5.74
CA ARG A 91 -17.46 -2.82 -6.85
C ARG A 91 -16.05 -2.21 -6.99
N GLN A 92 -15.04 -2.63 -6.21
CA GLN A 92 -13.62 -2.20 -6.40
C GLN A 92 -12.65 -3.37 -6.62
N GLY A 93 -13.12 -4.47 -7.23
CA GLY A 93 -12.33 -5.67 -7.53
C GLY A 93 -11.01 -5.42 -8.26
N PRO A 94 -10.95 -4.57 -9.30
CA PRO A 94 -9.69 -4.28 -9.98
C PRO A 94 -8.64 -3.63 -9.07
N LEU A 95 -9.06 -2.71 -8.18
CA LEU A 95 -8.17 -2.05 -7.22
C LEU A 95 -7.62 -3.05 -6.20
N GLN A 96 -8.47 -3.97 -5.73
CA GLN A 96 -8.04 -5.10 -4.89
C GLN A 96 -6.99 -5.96 -5.56
N LEU A 97 -7.24 -6.32 -6.82
CA LEU A 97 -6.32 -7.15 -7.58
C LEU A 97 -4.96 -6.46 -7.72
N THR A 98 -4.93 -5.16 -7.98
CA THR A 98 -3.69 -4.38 -8.03
C THR A 98 -2.93 -4.43 -6.69
N HIS A 99 -3.60 -4.21 -5.56
CA HIS A 99 -2.94 -4.26 -4.26
C HIS A 99 -2.38 -5.66 -3.94
N ILE A 100 -3.13 -6.73 -4.28
CA ILE A 100 -2.65 -8.11 -4.12
C ILE A 100 -1.44 -8.37 -5.01
N ALA A 101 -1.49 -7.96 -6.28
CA ALA A 101 -0.37 -8.12 -7.21
C ALA A 101 0.89 -7.40 -6.71
N LEU A 102 0.75 -6.17 -6.19
CA LEU A 102 1.87 -5.42 -5.60
C LEU A 102 2.41 -6.05 -4.32
N LEU A 103 1.55 -6.71 -3.53
CA LEU A 103 1.97 -7.44 -2.33
C LEU A 103 2.80 -8.67 -2.72
N LEU A 104 2.30 -9.46 -3.68
CA LEU A 104 3.05 -10.61 -4.22
C LEU A 104 4.39 -10.19 -4.82
N TRP A 105 4.39 -9.07 -5.55
CA TRP A 105 5.61 -8.47 -6.08
C TRP A 105 6.58 -8.07 -4.96
N SER A 106 6.09 -7.45 -3.89
CA SER A 106 6.92 -7.08 -2.73
C SER A 106 7.56 -8.30 -2.07
N CYS A 107 6.81 -9.39 -1.90
CA CYS A 107 7.33 -10.65 -1.40
C CYS A 107 8.40 -11.23 -2.34
N LEU A 108 8.15 -11.24 -3.64
CA LEU A 108 9.12 -11.72 -4.63
C LEU A 108 10.42 -10.91 -4.59
N MET A 109 10.34 -9.58 -4.52
CA MET A 109 11.51 -8.71 -4.42
C MET A 109 12.27 -8.91 -3.11
N PHE A 110 11.55 -9.13 -2.00
CA PHE A 110 12.18 -9.44 -0.72
C PHE A 110 12.99 -10.74 -0.83
N LEU A 111 12.42 -11.80 -1.40
CA LEU A 111 13.15 -13.04 -1.64
C LEU A 111 14.35 -12.80 -2.57
N ALA A 112 14.18 -12.04 -3.64
CA ALA A 112 15.26 -11.72 -4.56
C ALA A 112 16.44 -11.01 -3.88
N PHE A 113 16.20 -10.03 -3.00
CA PHE A 113 17.28 -9.29 -2.34
C PHE A 113 17.97 -10.07 -1.22
N ASN A 114 17.28 -11.04 -0.61
CA ASN A 114 17.77 -11.73 0.60
C ASN A 114 18.18 -13.19 0.34
N LEU A 115 17.76 -13.81 -0.76
CA LEU A 115 18.16 -15.17 -1.13
C LEU A 115 19.21 -15.22 -2.25
N VAL A 116 19.39 -14.14 -3.01
CA VAL A 116 20.49 -14.04 -3.98
C VAL A 116 21.73 -13.60 -3.21
N ALA A 117 22.76 -14.47 -3.23
CA ALA A 117 24.04 -14.27 -2.56
C ALA A 117 24.80 -13.07 -3.14
#